data_AF-A0AA96W924-F1
#
_entry.id   AF-A0AA96W924-F1
#
_cell.length_a   1.000
_cell.length_b   1.000
_cell.length_c   1.000
_cell.angle_alpha   90.00
_cell.angle_beta   90.00
_cell.angle_gamma   90.00
#
_symmetry.space_group_name_H-M   'P 1'
#
loop_
_entity.id
_entity.type
_entity.pdbx_description
1 polymer ?
#
loop_
_entity_poly.entity_id
_entity_poly.type
_entity_poly.pdbx_seq_one_letter_code
_entity_poly.pdbx_strand_id
1 'polypeptide(L)'
;MTTTTISPARHRSLGDHTWQDQAVCQSTEYNPVDPDMFFPEPDETAKIAAAKSLCGQCPVRRTCLDAALEGGDTHGIRGGMTEEERGPLHENIASRLDYSRVNATVAGRDVHLTKAERRAVVRAAFRHGLTEQRLAWLLKISEEHAQKLYRETRRALRNRDLEQTTQNTPPPETDGKQLGRDDFGTAA
;
A
#
# COMPACT_ATOMS: atom_id res chain seq x y z
N MET A 1 29.97 24.40 -6.28
CA MET A 1 28.93 23.82 -7.16
C MET A 1 28.27 22.69 -6.39
N THR A 2 27.09 22.94 -5.81
CA THR A 2 26.36 21.94 -5.04
C THR A 2 25.73 20.94 -6.00
N THR A 3 26.28 19.73 -6.08
CA THR A 3 25.61 18.59 -6.72
C THR A 3 24.41 18.20 -5.86
N THR A 4 23.26 18.80 -6.14
CA THR A 4 21.99 18.30 -5.62
C THR A 4 21.72 16.98 -6.34
N THR A 5 22.12 15.87 -5.72
CA THR A 5 21.64 14.55 -6.11
C THR A 5 20.15 14.50 -5.79
N ILE A 6 19.33 14.98 -6.71
CA ILE A 6 17.88 14.79 -6.69
C ILE A 6 17.65 13.34 -7.11
N SER A 7 17.93 12.40 -6.21
CA SER A 7 17.35 11.06 -6.35
C SER A 7 15.84 11.29 -6.31
N PRO A 8 15.07 10.93 -7.35
CA PRO A 8 13.64 11.09 -7.30
C PRO A 8 13.16 10.36 -6.04
N ALA A 9 12.53 11.11 -5.14
CA ALA A 9 12.02 10.54 -3.92
C ALA A 9 11.15 9.33 -4.32
N ARG A 10 11.39 8.16 -3.71
CA ARG A 10 10.73 6.89 -4.11
C ARG A 10 9.20 7.00 -4.21
N HIS A 11 8.58 7.97 -3.53
CA HIS A 11 7.18 8.31 -3.67
C HIS A 11 7.04 9.82 -3.81
N ARG A 12 6.30 10.25 -4.84
CA ARG A 12 5.91 11.65 -5.05
C ARG A 12 5.09 12.19 -3.89
N SER A 13 5.25 13.47 -3.61
CA SER A 13 4.32 14.18 -2.73
C SER A 13 3.04 14.53 -3.49
N LEU A 14 1.92 14.71 -2.79
CA LEU A 14 0.70 15.21 -3.40
C LEU A 14 0.95 16.61 -4.01
N GLY A 15 0.55 16.78 -5.27
CA GLY A 15 0.78 18.03 -6.03
C GLY A 15 2.21 18.21 -6.58
N ASP A 16 3.12 17.26 -6.35
CA ASP A 16 4.45 17.29 -6.95
C ASP A 16 4.41 16.80 -8.41
N HIS A 17 4.72 17.70 -9.33
CA HIS A 17 4.82 17.44 -10.77
C HIS A 17 6.26 17.51 -11.29
N THR A 18 7.25 17.84 -10.45
CA THR A 18 8.65 18.04 -10.86
C THR A 18 9.33 16.76 -11.36
N TRP A 19 8.77 15.60 -11.01
CA TRP A 19 9.25 14.32 -11.53
C TRP A 19 9.00 14.16 -13.03
N GLN A 20 8.03 14.88 -13.61
CA GLN A 20 7.75 14.82 -15.04
C GLN A 20 8.91 15.40 -15.86
N ASP A 21 9.65 16.37 -15.31
CA ASP A 21 10.82 16.98 -15.93
C ASP A 21 12.02 16.01 -16.06
N GLN A 22 11.96 14.87 -15.37
CA GLN A 22 12.96 13.81 -15.42
C GLN A 22 12.50 12.62 -16.28
N ALA A 23 11.33 12.72 -16.91
CA ALA A 23 10.80 11.66 -17.75
C ALA A 23 11.49 11.63 -19.10
N VAL A 24 12.06 10.49 -19.48
CA VAL A 24 12.74 10.31 -20.78
C VAL A 24 11.77 10.49 -21.96
N CYS A 25 10.47 10.27 -21.74
CA CYS A 25 9.43 10.50 -22.74
C CYS A 25 9.03 11.97 -22.93
N GLN A 26 9.56 12.89 -22.11
CA GLN A 26 9.37 14.32 -22.32
C GLN A 26 10.19 14.75 -23.53
N SER A 27 9.51 15.27 -24.56
CA SER A 27 10.16 15.76 -25.77
C SER A 27 10.97 17.01 -25.44
N THR A 28 12.24 17.00 -25.82
CA THR A 28 13.16 18.14 -25.68
C THR A 28 13.87 18.39 -27.01
N GLU A 29 14.51 19.54 -27.18
CA GLU A 29 15.29 19.86 -28.38
C GLU A 29 16.34 18.77 -28.71
N TYR A 30 16.94 18.16 -27.68
CA TYR A 30 18.01 17.17 -27.81
C TYR A 30 17.50 15.71 -27.79
N ASN A 31 16.23 15.50 -27.47
CA ASN A 31 15.58 14.19 -27.42
C ASN A 31 14.13 14.34 -27.91
N PRO A 32 13.91 14.43 -29.23
CA PRO A 32 12.57 14.53 -29.79
C PRO A 32 11.89 13.17 -29.66
N VAL A 33 10.82 13.13 -28.87
CA VAL A 33 9.97 11.94 -28.70
C VAL A 33 8.57 12.30 -29.17
N ASP A 34 7.99 11.45 -30.00
CA ASP A 34 6.61 11.58 -30.44
C ASP A 34 5.65 11.12 -29.32
N PRO A 35 4.77 11.99 -28.79
CA PRO A 35 3.79 11.61 -27.77
C PRO A 35 2.85 10.47 -28.22
N ASP A 36 2.55 10.38 -29.51
CA ASP A 36 1.61 9.38 -30.06
C ASP A 36 2.20 7.95 -29.99
N MET A 37 3.52 7.84 -29.83
CA MET A 37 4.20 6.57 -29.59
C MET A 37 3.69 5.84 -28.34
N PHE A 38 3.19 6.58 -27.35
CA PHE A 38 2.65 6.02 -26.11
C PHE A 38 1.18 5.64 -26.19
N PHE A 39 0.53 5.85 -27.33
CA PHE A 39 -0.86 5.45 -27.57
C PHE A 39 -0.92 4.52 -28.79
N PRO A 40 -0.36 3.30 -28.71
CA PRO A 40 -0.45 2.32 -29.78
C PRO A 40 -1.79 1.59 -29.79
N GLU A 41 -2.22 1.18 -30.97
CA GLU A 41 -3.27 0.15 -31.11
C GLU A 41 -2.74 -1.24 -30.67
N PRO A 42 -3.60 -2.18 -30.28
CA PRO A 42 -3.17 -3.49 -29.76
C PRO A 42 -2.31 -4.32 -30.72
N ASP A 43 -2.44 -4.13 -32.03
CA ASP A 43 -1.70 -4.84 -33.07
C ASP A 43 -0.35 -4.17 -33.43
N GLU A 44 -0.10 -2.93 -32.98
CA GLU A 44 1.16 -2.20 -33.20
C GLU A 44 2.31 -2.68 -32.29
N THR A 45 2.62 -3.98 -32.35
CA THR A 45 3.61 -4.64 -31.48
C THR A 45 4.99 -3.96 -31.46
N ALA A 46 5.46 -3.47 -32.61
CA ALA A 46 6.73 -2.74 -32.71
C ALA A 46 6.70 -1.41 -31.94
N LYS A 47 5.58 -0.67 -32.01
CA LYS A 47 5.38 0.61 -31.31
C LYS A 47 5.26 0.39 -29.80
N ILE A 48 4.52 -0.64 -29.38
CA ILE A 48 4.44 -1.08 -27.97
C ILE A 48 5.85 -1.40 -27.43
N ALA A 49 6.62 -2.22 -28.16
CA ALA A 49 7.96 -2.61 -27.75
C ALA A 49 8.91 -1.41 -27.63
N ALA A 50 8.85 -0.49 -28.58
CA ALA A 50 9.68 0.71 -28.58
C ALA A 50 9.31 1.66 -27.42
N ALA A 51 8.02 1.89 -27.16
CA ALA A 51 7.56 2.70 -26.02
C ALA A 51 7.95 2.07 -24.67
N LYS A 52 7.82 0.75 -24.53
CA LYS A 52 8.26 0.01 -23.34
C LYS A 52 9.77 0.08 -23.14
N SER A 53 10.56 0.00 -24.22
CA SER A 53 12.02 0.14 -24.18
C SER A 53 12.43 1.52 -23.64
N LEU A 54 11.78 2.59 -24.09
CA LEU A 54 12.03 3.94 -23.57
C LEU A 54 11.65 4.04 -22.09
N CYS A 55 10.47 3.52 -21.72
CA CYS A 55 10.05 3.46 -20.32
C CYS A 55 11.04 2.68 -19.44
N GLY A 56 11.68 1.64 -19.98
CA GLY A 56 12.66 0.80 -19.29
C GLY A 56 13.89 1.58 -18.79
N GLN A 57 14.25 2.65 -19.48
CA GLN A 57 15.40 3.51 -19.18
C GLN A 57 15.03 4.74 -18.34
N CYS A 58 13.73 4.96 -18.12
CA CYS A 58 13.23 6.16 -17.46
C CYS A 58 13.42 6.11 -15.93
N PRO A 59 14.11 7.09 -15.32
CA PRO A 59 14.39 7.08 -13.87
C PRO A 59 13.13 7.24 -13.03
N VAL A 60 12.08 7.85 -13.58
CA VAL A 60 10.79 8.09 -12.91
C VAL A 60 9.72 7.05 -13.26
N ARG A 61 10.10 5.91 -13.85
CA ARG A 61 9.15 4.85 -14.28
C ARG A 61 8.15 4.46 -13.20
N ARG A 62 8.61 4.24 -11.97
CA ARG A 62 7.75 3.87 -10.82
C ARG A 62 6.81 5.01 -10.44
N THR A 63 7.33 6.24 -10.34
CA THR A 63 6.54 7.43 -10.03
C THR A 63 5.47 7.68 -11.10
N CYS A 64 5.80 7.46 -12.38
CA CYS A 64 4.87 7.56 -13.51
C CYS A 64 3.74 6.52 -13.41
N LEU A 65 4.07 5.26 -13.12
CA LEU A 65 3.06 4.21 -12.92
C LEU A 65 2.14 4.54 -11.75
N ASP A 66 2.73 4.92 -10.62
CA ASP A 66 1.98 5.29 -9.42
C ASP A 66 1.03 6.47 -9.71
N ALA A 67 1.53 7.53 -10.36
CA ALA A 67 0.71 8.67 -10.74
C ALA A 67 -0.46 8.28 -11.66
N ALA A 68 -0.24 7.39 -12.62
CA ALA A 68 -1.29 6.88 -13.51
C ALA A 68 -2.36 6.08 -12.73
N LEU A 69 -1.94 5.18 -11.84
CA LEU A 69 -2.85 4.38 -11.02
C LEU A 69 -3.66 5.25 -10.04
N GLU A 70 -3.01 6.22 -9.41
CA GLU A 70 -3.63 7.13 -8.44
C GLU A 70 -4.57 8.14 -9.11
N GLY A 71 -4.25 8.53 -10.35
CA GLY A 71 -5.06 9.44 -11.17
C GLY A 71 -6.17 8.74 -11.96
N GLY A 72 -6.20 7.40 -12.02
CA GLY A 72 -7.16 6.65 -12.83
C GLY A 72 -6.90 6.75 -14.33
N ASP A 73 -5.65 7.00 -14.76
CA ASP A 73 -5.31 7.05 -16.19
C ASP A 73 -5.30 5.63 -16.77
N THR A 74 -6.31 5.33 -17.58
CA THR A 74 -6.52 4.02 -18.21
C THR A 74 -5.92 3.92 -19.61
N HIS A 75 -5.46 5.03 -20.19
CA HIS A 75 -5.05 5.04 -21.60
C HIS A 75 -3.52 5.04 -21.78
N GLY A 76 -3.09 4.61 -22.96
CA GLY A 76 -1.71 4.56 -23.40
C GLY A 76 -0.78 3.71 -22.54
N ILE A 77 0.52 3.83 -22.80
CA ILE A 77 1.59 3.19 -22.04
C ILE A 77 2.06 4.13 -20.94
N ARG A 78 1.97 3.68 -19.69
CA ARG A 78 2.39 4.44 -18.50
C ARG A 78 3.31 3.60 -17.64
N GLY A 79 4.44 4.15 -17.23
CA GLY A 79 5.41 3.44 -16.41
C GLY A 79 5.91 2.11 -17.02
N GLY A 80 5.86 1.98 -18.35
CA GLY A 80 6.24 0.78 -19.09
C GLY A 80 5.18 -0.32 -19.16
N MET A 81 3.93 -0.04 -18.80
CA MET A 81 2.81 -0.98 -18.87
C MET A 81 1.72 -0.46 -19.83
N THR A 82 1.18 -1.36 -20.66
CA THR A 82 0.01 -1.07 -21.50
C THR A 82 -1.26 -0.90 -20.67
N GLU A 83 -2.34 -0.47 -21.31
CA GLU A 83 -3.67 -0.35 -20.68
C GLU A 83 -4.13 -1.69 -20.08
N GLU A 84 -4.05 -2.77 -20.88
CA GLU A 84 -4.41 -4.13 -20.48
C GLU A 84 -3.57 -4.64 -19.30
N GLU A 85 -2.24 -4.40 -19.34
CA GLU A 85 -1.34 -4.79 -18.25
C GLU A 85 -1.61 -4.01 -16.95
N ARG A 86 -2.08 -2.77 -17.05
CA ARG A 86 -2.45 -1.94 -15.88
C ARG A 86 -3.86 -2.24 -15.36
N GLY A 87 -4.75 -2.84 -16.14
CA GLY A 87 -6.14 -3.11 -15.76
C GLY A 87 -6.28 -3.75 -14.37
N PRO A 88 -5.63 -4.89 -14.11
CA PRO A 88 -5.67 -5.54 -12.79
C PRO A 88 -5.10 -4.68 -11.65
N LEU A 89 -4.15 -3.79 -11.94
CA LEU A 89 -3.56 -2.89 -10.93
C LEU A 89 -4.54 -1.78 -10.55
N HIS A 90 -5.30 -1.27 -11.51
CA HIS A 90 -6.38 -0.31 -11.26
C HIS A 90 -7.48 -0.93 -10.40
N GLU A 91 -7.91 -2.15 -10.70
CA GLU A 91 -8.91 -2.86 -9.89
C GLU A 91 -8.45 -3.08 -8.44
N ASN A 92 -7.16 -3.36 -8.25
CA ASN A 92 -6.59 -3.68 -6.95
C ASN A 92 -5.94 -2.48 -6.25
N ILE A 93 -6.03 -1.26 -6.78
CA ILE A 93 -5.33 -0.11 -6.21
C ILE A 93 -5.76 0.16 -4.76
N ALA A 94 -7.04 -0.06 -4.43
CA ALA A 94 -7.56 0.14 -3.08
C ALA A 94 -6.96 -0.83 -2.04
N SER A 95 -6.50 -2.01 -2.47
CA SER A 95 -5.91 -3.04 -1.63
C SER A 95 -4.38 -2.95 -1.55
N ARG A 96 -3.73 -2.20 -2.46
CA ARG A 96 -2.27 -1.98 -2.47
C ARG A 96 -1.79 -1.52 -1.09
N LEU A 97 -0.83 -2.26 -0.54
CA LEU A 97 -0.22 -2.01 0.76
C LEU A 97 1.30 -1.94 0.59
N ASP A 98 1.82 -0.74 0.32
CA ASP A 98 3.26 -0.50 0.28
C ASP A 98 3.74 0.15 1.58
N TYR A 99 4.52 -0.61 2.36
CA TYR A 99 5.05 -0.11 3.64
C TYR A 99 6.05 1.03 3.48
N SER A 100 6.73 1.21 2.33
CA SER A 100 7.61 2.38 2.18
C SER A 100 6.80 3.68 2.09
N ARG A 101 5.57 3.64 1.57
CA ARG A 101 4.64 4.79 1.62
C ARG A 101 4.13 5.04 3.02
N VAL A 102 3.75 3.98 3.74
CA VAL A 102 3.34 4.06 5.16
C VAL A 102 4.44 4.74 5.98
N ASN A 103 5.69 4.28 5.83
CA ASN A 103 6.84 4.83 6.54
C ASN A 103 7.12 6.29 6.12
N ALA A 104 7.02 6.61 4.82
CA ALA A 104 7.16 7.97 4.33
C ALA A 104 6.13 8.92 4.96
N THR A 105 4.87 8.48 5.10
CA THR A 105 3.84 9.26 5.79
C THR A 105 4.14 9.41 7.28
N VAL A 106 4.51 8.34 7.99
CA VAL A 106 4.87 8.44 9.41
C VAL A 106 6.05 9.40 9.62
N ALA A 107 6.98 9.47 8.66
CA ALA A 107 8.08 10.43 8.64
C ALA A 107 7.67 11.87 8.28
N GLY A 108 6.39 12.14 8.01
CA GLY A 108 5.87 13.48 7.73
C GLY A 108 5.69 13.83 6.25
N ARG A 109 5.89 12.88 5.32
CA ARG A 109 5.66 13.15 3.90
C ARG A 109 4.20 13.02 3.52
N ASP A 110 3.77 13.93 2.66
CA ASP A 110 2.41 13.97 2.14
C ASP A 110 2.29 13.10 0.88
N VAL A 111 2.12 11.79 1.07
CA VAL A 111 2.03 10.80 -0.01
C VAL A 111 0.57 10.39 -0.19
N HIS A 112 0.14 10.10 -1.43
CA HIS A 112 -1.17 9.51 -1.66
C HIS A 112 -1.22 8.08 -1.07
N LEU A 113 -2.24 7.85 -0.23
CA LEU A 113 -2.43 6.59 0.50
C LEU A 113 -3.73 5.92 0.07
N THR A 114 -3.66 4.63 -0.19
CA THR A 114 -4.83 3.77 -0.36
C THR A 114 -5.54 3.56 0.97
N LYS A 115 -6.74 2.95 0.93
CA LYS A 115 -7.47 2.56 2.15
C LYS A 115 -6.68 1.55 2.99
N ALA A 116 -5.94 0.64 2.37
CA ALA A 116 -5.09 -0.31 3.08
C ALA A 116 -3.89 0.40 3.74
N GLU A 117 -3.21 1.29 3.01
CA GLU A 117 -2.06 2.05 3.52
C GLU A 117 -2.46 3.00 4.64
N ARG A 118 -3.59 3.72 4.51
CA ARG A 118 -4.11 4.60 5.57
C ARG A 118 -4.36 3.84 6.87
N ARG A 119 -4.97 2.64 6.80
CA ARG A 119 -5.15 1.78 7.97
C ARG A 119 -3.81 1.33 8.56
N ALA A 120 -2.82 1.04 7.72
CA ALA A 120 -1.48 0.69 8.17
C ALA A 120 -0.76 1.86 8.85
N VAL A 121 -0.91 3.10 8.35
CA VAL A 121 -0.39 4.32 8.99
C VAL A 121 -0.98 4.49 10.38
N VAL A 122 -2.30 4.32 10.56
CA VAL A 122 -2.94 4.39 11.89
C VAL A 122 -2.32 3.38 12.85
N ARG A 123 -2.20 2.12 12.43
CA ARG A 123 -1.61 1.06 13.26
C ARG A 123 -0.14 1.32 13.59
N ALA A 124 0.65 1.76 12.61
CA ALA A 124 2.06 2.08 12.79
C ALA A 124 2.22 3.26 13.76
N ALA A 125 1.48 4.35 13.54
CA ALA A 125 1.48 5.53 14.39
C ALA A 125 1.12 5.18 15.85
N PHE A 126 0.08 4.36 16.06
CA PHE A 126 -0.30 3.88 17.39
C PHE A 126 0.82 3.07 18.06
N ARG A 127 1.43 2.12 17.34
CA ARG A 127 2.55 1.30 17.86
C ARG A 127 3.79 2.12 18.19
N HIS A 128 4.04 3.21 17.45
CA HIS A 128 5.15 4.12 17.68
C HIS A 128 4.83 5.24 18.68
N GLY A 129 3.65 5.23 19.30
CA GLY A 129 3.27 6.21 20.32
C GLY A 129 3.12 7.63 19.79
N LEU A 130 2.76 7.80 18.51
CA LEU A 130 2.43 9.12 17.98
C LEU A 130 1.15 9.63 18.65
N THR A 131 1.09 10.93 18.90
CA THR A 131 -0.11 11.61 19.41
C THR A 131 -1.23 11.62 18.38
N GLU A 132 -2.48 11.67 18.82
CA GLU A 132 -3.68 11.80 17.98
C GLU A 132 -3.62 13.05 17.09
N GLN A 133 -3.13 14.17 17.62
CA GLN A 133 -2.93 15.43 16.88
C GLN A 133 -1.99 15.24 15.69
N ARG A 134 -0.84 14.60 15.91
CA ARG A 134 0.10 14.28 14.85
C ARG A 134 -0.50 13.33 13.81
N LEU A 135 -1.25 12.30 14.23
CA LEU A 135 -1.96 11.43 13.28
C LEU A 135 -2.99 12.22 12.44
N ALA A 136 -3.75 13.10 13.09
CA ALA A 136 -4.74 13.95 12.45
C ALA A 136 -4.10 14.83 11.37
N TRP A 137 -2.98 15.46 11.71
CA TRP A 137 -2.17 16.25 10.77
C TRP A 137 -1.66 15.41 9.59
N LEU A 138 -1.03 14.25 9.87
CA LEU A 138 -0.47 13.35 8.83
C LEU A 138 -1.51 12.86 7.84
N LEU A 139 -2.72 12.53 8.32
CA LEU A 139 -3.78 11.96 7.51
C LEU A 139 -4.78 12.99 6.98
N LYS A 140 -4.62 14.27 7.34
CA LYS A 140 -5.53 15.38 7.03
C LYS A 140 -6.97 15.07 7.44
N ILE A 141 -7.14 14.63 8.69
CA ILE A 141 -8.44 14.33 9.32
C ILE A 141 -8.62 15.15 10.59
N SER A 142 -9.83 15.18 11.15
CA SER A 142 -10.06 15.83 12.45
C SER A 142 -9.40 15.04 13.59
N GLU A 143 -9.04 15.75 14.67
CA GLU A 143 -8.48 15.14 15.87
C GLU A 143 -9.45 14.12 16.50
N GLU A 144 -10.76 14.43 16.51
CA GLU A 144 -11.80 13.49 16.97
C GLU A 144 -11.81 12.18 16.17
N HIS A 145 -11.61 12.25 14.85
CA HIS A 145 -11.52 11.07 14.01
C HIS A 145 -10.24 10.28 14.30
N ALA A 146 -9.10 10.95 14.50
CA ALA A 146 -7.86 10.29 14.92
C ALA A 146 -8.02 9.58 16.28
N GLN A 147 -8.66 10.23 17.26
CA GLN A 147 -8.99 9.63 18.56
C GLN A 147 -9.89 8.39 18.41
N LYS A 148 -10.91 8.46 17.55
CA LYS A 148 -11.76 7.29 17.24
C LYS A 148 -10.94 6.13 16.66
N LEU A 149 -10.08 6.40 15.69
CA LEU A 149 -9.21 5.40 15.06
C LEU A 149 -8.24 4.74 16.06
N TYR A 150 -7.67 5.50 17.00
CA TYR A 150 -6.82 4.94 18.06
C TYR A 150 -7.62 4.11 19.07
N ARG A 151 -8.84 4.52 19.43
CA ARG A 151 -9.72 3.70 20.27
C ARG A 151 -10.07 2.36 19.60
N GLU A 152 -10.39 2.39 18.31
CA GLU A 152 -10.65 1.17 17.52
C GLU A 152 -9.41 0.29 17.43
N THR A 153 -8.24 0.88 17.15
CA THR A 153 -6.96 0.15 17.09
C THR A 153 -6.62 -0.52 18.41
N ARG A 154 -6.77 0.19 19.55
CA ARG A 154 -6.56 -0.37 20.89
C ARG A 154 -7.50 -1.56 21.16
N ARG A 155 -8.77 -1.45 20.80
CA ARG A 155 -9.76 -2.53 20.94
C ARG A 155 -9.38 -3.74 20.09
N ALA A 156 -8.98 -3.53 18.84
CA ALA A 156 -8.59 -4.60 17.93
C ALA A 156 -7.36 -5.36 18.43
N LEU A 157 -6.35 -4.65 18.96
CA LEU A 157 -5.15 -5.27 19.55
C LEU A 157 -5.51 -6.10 20.79
N ARG A 158 -6.29 -5.55 21.72
CA ARG A 158 -6.74 -6.29 22.90
C ARG A 158 -7.54 -7.53 22.53
N ASN A 159 -8.45 -7.44 21.57
CA ASN A 159 -9.25 -8.59 21.12
C ASN A 159 -8.35 -9.67 20.50
N ARG A 160 -7.34 -9.28 19.71
CA ARG A 160 -6.34 -10.21 19.18
C ARG A 160 -5.55 -10.91 20.29
N ASP A 161 -5.14 -10.18 21.33
CA ASP A 161 -4.40 -10.77 22.46
C ASP A 161 -5.27 -11.81 23.21
N LEU A 162 -6.58 -11.53 23.36
CA LEU A 162 -7.54 -12.47 23.92
C LEU A 162 -7.70 -13.73 23.05
N GLU A 163 -7.87 -13.58 21.73
CA GLU A 163 -7.96 -14.70 20.79
C GLU A 163 -6.70 -15.56 20.77
N GLN A 164 -5.52 -14.95 20.89
CA GLN A 164 -4.26 -15.68 21.01
C GLN A 164 -4.16 -16.43 22.34
N THR A 165 -4.66 -15.85 23.43
CA THR A 165 -4.69 -16.50 24.75
C THR A 165 -5.62 -17.71 24.76
N THR A 166 -6.80 -17.62 24.15
CA THR A 166 -7.73 -18.76 24.06
C THR A 166 -7.16 -19.89 23.20
N GLN A 167 -6.51 -19.58 22.09
CA GLN A 167 -5.87 -20.60 21.23
C GLN A 167 -4.69 -21.31 21.90
N ASN A 168 -3.96 -20.61 22.77
CA ASN A 168 -2.78 -21.16 23.45
C ASN A 168 -3.12 -21.85 24.78
N THR A 169 -4.37 -21.78 25.26
CA THR A 169 -4.80 -22.50 26.45
C THR A 169 -5.07 -23.96 26.07
N PRO A 170 -4.27 -24.94 26.55
CA PRO A 170 -4.56 -26.34 26.26
C PRO A 170 -5.96 -26.71 26.78
N PRO A 171 -6.71 -27.56 26.06
CA PRO A 171 -8.02 -27.99 26.53
C PRO A 171 -7.88 -28.61 27.93
N PRO A 172 -8.88 -28.42 28.82
CA PRO A 172 -8.82 -29.01 30.15
C PRO A 172 -8.62 -30.52 30.01
N GLU A 173 -7.62 -31.06 30.69
CA GLU A 173 -7.41 -32.50 30.79
C GLU A 173 -8.70 -33.10 31.32
N THR A 174 -9.40 -33.88 30.48
CA THR A 174 -10.52 -34.69 30.93
C THR A 174 -9.93 -35.79 31.80
N ASP A 175 -9.83 -35.52 33.10
CA ASP A 175 -9.48 -36.52 34.09
C ASP A 175 -10.66 -37.52 34.14
N GLY A 176 -10.58 -38.51 33.26
CA GLY A 176 -11.56 -39.57 33.09
C GLY A 176 -11.52 -40.48 34.31
N LYS A 177 -12.09 -40.02 35.42
CA LYS A 177 -12.40 -40.87 36.55
C LYS A 177 -13.55 -41.79 36.13
N GLN A 178 -13.18 -42.91 35.52
CA GLN A 178 -14.05 -44.07 35.29
C GLN A 178 -14.59 -44.47 36.67
N LEU A 179 -15.81 -44.05 36.99
CA LEU A 179 -16.57 -44.60 38.11
C LEU A 179 -16.93 -46.03 37.71
N GLY A 180 -16.09 -46.98 38.13
CA GLY A 180 -16.33 -48.41 38.02
C GLY A 180 -17.70 -48.75 38.57
N ARG A 181 -18.51 -49.38 37.73
CA ARG A 181 -19.83 -49.91 38.07
C ARG A 181 -19.62 -51.34 38.52
N ASP A 182 -19.21 -51.53 39.77
CA ASP A 182 -19.02 -52.86 40.33
C ASP A 182 -19.92 -53.03 41.58
N ASP A 183 -20.86 -53.95 41.44
CA ASP A 183 -21.33 -54.92 42.43
C ASP A 183 -22.08 -54.45 43.69
N PHE A 184 -23.37 -54.14 43.52
CA PHE A 184 -24.36 -54.45 44.57
C PHE A 184 -24.81 -55.90 44.43
N GLY A 185 -24.12 -56.81 45.12
CA GLY A 185 -24.66 -58.11 45.46
C GLY A 185 -25.75 -57.99 46.53
N THR A 186 -26.90 -58.64 46.31
CA THR A 186 -27.75 -59.30 47.33
C THR A 186 -28.93 -59.99 46.63
N ALA A 187 -29.07 -61.31 46.87
CA ALA A 187 -30.29 -62.11 47.06
C ALA A 187 -30.33 -63.42 46.26
N ALA A 188 -29.93 -64.53 46.90
CA ALA A 188 -30.73 -65.74 47.11
C ALA A 188 -29.93 -66.74 47.98
#